data_AF-A0A4U5M6N8-F1
#
_entry.id   AF-A0A4U5M6N8-F1
#
_cell.length_a   1.000
_cell.length_b   1.000
_cell.length_c   1.000
_cell.angle_alpha   90.00
_cell.angle_beta   90.00
_cell.angle_gamma   90.00
#
_symmetry.space_group_name_H-M   'P 1'
#
loop_
_entity.id
_entity.type
_entity.pdbx_description
1 polymer ?
#
loop_
_entity_poly.entity_id
_entity_poly.type
_entity_poly.pdbx_seq_one_letter_code
_entity_poly.pdbx_strand_id
1 'polypeptide(L)'
;MWLLYLYLLLFTLIAATTQVPTWGQEKIASFDMRRFLPPSVQTFVNMTENQHPGLLETAFNQMAKEREAGNYPDEATTEDGQYSLIFHLTSKLDDLTPAENSHDLGDELDQAFQSAIPPHEEDNVTESKLTMIMDDSIEAWIYQDGYHISYALWHYMHMREGLGKSRQLIRLALPGCEKLAKVPDVREFYKKRKGENPTSLRVLKDFMDLLEWLDYENKLEHIMIAPVPRRKAFK
;
A
#
# COMPACT_ATOMS: atom_id res chain seq x y z
N MET A 1 53.66 -0.32 12.20
CA MET A 1 52.62 0.38 12.98
C MET A 1 51.65 1.15 12.10
N TRP A 2 52.10 2.07 11.23
CA TRP A 2 51.23 2.86 10.34
C TRP A 2 50.30 2.05 9.42
N LEU A 3 50.77 0.91 8.89
CA LEU A 3 49.94 0.03 8.06
C LEU A 3 48.77 -0.61 8.83
N LEU A 4 48.93 -0.86 10.13
CA LEU A 4 47.87 -1.42 10.98
C LEU A 4 46.76 -0.38 11.21
N TYR A 5 47.15 0.89 11.43
CA TYR A 5 46.20 1.99 11.56
C TYR A 5 45.45 2.25 10.27
N LEU A 6 46.12 2.17 9.11
CA LEU A 6 45.47 2.28 7.81
C LEU A 6 44.45 1.16 7.60
N TYR A 7 44.81 -0.08 7.95
CA TYR A 7 43.92 -1.24 7.83
C TYR A 7 42.71 -1.15 8.76
N LEU A 8 42.91 -0.72 10.00
CA LEU A 8 41.82 -0.49 10.95
C LEU A 8 40.91 0.64 10.48
N LEU A 9 41.45 1.72 9.95
CA LEU A 9 40.66 2.85 9.45
C LEU A 9 39.85 2.47 8.21
N LEU A 10 40.45 1.69 7.29
CA LEU A 10 39.76 1.16 6.11
C LEU A 10 38.67 0.15 6.50
N PHE A 11 38.94 -0.73 7.46
CA PHE A 11 37.97 -1.69 7.99
C PHE A 11 36.83 -0.98 8.72
N THR A 12 37.10 0.08 9.49
CA THR A 12 36.04 0.90 10.12
C THR A 12 35.26 1.70 9.09
N LEU A 13 35.85 2.14 7.99
CA LEU A 13 35.12 2.83 6.92
C LEU A 13 34.22 1.86 6.13
N ILE A 14 34.67 0.63 5.89
CA ILE A 14 33.88 -0.43 5.25
C ILE A 14 32.80 -0.98 6.20
N ALA A 15 33.09 -1.06 7.50
CA ALA A 15 32.09 -1.44 8.50
C ALA A 15 31.11 -0.29 8.79
N ALA A 16 31.53 0.97 8.64
CA ALA A 16 30.69 2.17 8.76
C ALA A 16 29.96 2.51 7.45
N THR A 17 30.25 1.83 6.34
CA THR A 17 29.23 1.56 5.30
C THR A 17 28.26 0.49 5.80
N THR A 18 27.77 0.65 7.03
CA THR A 18 26.43 0.20 7.39
C THR A 18 25.53 0.70 6.29
N GLN A 19 24.84 -0.22 5.61
CA GLN A 19 23.96 0.06 4.49
C GLN A 19 23.09 1.27 4.84
N VAL A 20 23.42 2.43 4.26
CA VAL A 20 22.49 3.57 4.30
C VAL A 20 21.25 3.02 3.61
N PRO A 21 20.09 2.98 4.28
CA PRO A 21 18.88 2.47 3.66
C PRO A 21 18.71 3.20 2.34
N THR A 22 18.61 2.43 1.25
CA THR A 22 18.33 3.05 -0.05
C THR A 22 17.00 3.74 0.09
N TRP A 23 16.94 5.02 -0.30
CA TRP A 23 15.74 5.83 -0.22
C TRP A 23 14.52 5.05 -0.72
N GLY A 24 13.43 5.13 0.03
CA GLY A 24 12.19 4.44 -0.23
C GLY A 24 12.02 3.12 0.51
N GLN A 25 13.01 2.68 1.31
CA GLN A 25 12.87 1.52 2.23
C GLN A 25 12.61 1.94 3.67
N GLU A 26 12.73 3.23 3.99
CA GLU A 26 12.39 3.77 5.29
C GLU A 26 10.87 3.70 5.53
N LYS A 27 10.47 3.13 6.67
CA LYS A 27 9.08 3.12 7.11
C LYS A 27 8.62 4.54 7.43
N ILE A 28 7.57 5.01 6.77
CA ILE A 28 7.02 6.36 6.96
C ILE A 28 5.83 6.28 7.92
N ALA A 29 6.13 6.26 9.22
CA ALA A 29 5.10 6.13 10.25
C ALA A 29 4.12 7.32 10.32
N SER A 30 4.50 8.49 9.80
CA SER A 30 3.66 9.69 9.82
C SER A 30 2.59 9.71 8.75
N PHE A 31 2.73 8.94 7.67
CA PHE A 31 1.82 8.99 6.53
C PHE A 31 0.91 7.75 6.50
N ASP A 32 -0.37 7.93 6.79
CA ASP A 32 -1.31 6.80 6.85
C ASP A 32 -1.87 6.45 5.47
N MET A 33 -1.44 5.31 4.90
CA MET A 33 -1.95 4.80 3.62
C MET A 33 -3.41 4.33 3.69
N ARG A 34 -3.95 4.00 4.89
CA ARG A 34 -5.31 3.44 5.03
C ARG A 34 -6.39 4.35 4.47
N ARG A 35 -6.21 5.67 4.55
CA ARG A 35 -7.18 6.66 4.02
C ARG A 35 -7.35 6.63 2.50
N PHE A 36 -6.43 5.99 1.79
CA PHE A 36 -6.44 5.86 0.33
C PHE A 36 -6.96 4.50 -0.15
N LEU A 37 -7.07 3.50 0.74
CA LEU A 37 -7.70 2.22 0.44
C LEU A 37 -9.19 2.40 0.13
N PRO A 38 -9.85 1.44 -0.56
CA PRO A 38 -11.30 1.49 -0.72
C PRO A 38 -12.04 1.45 0.62
N PRO A 39 -13.24 2.04 0.71
CA PRO A 39 -14.01 2.07 1.96
C PRO A 39 -14.34 0.69 2.55
N SER A 40 -14.56 -0.33 1.72
CA SER A 40 -14.79 -1.71 2.15
C SER A 40 -13.55 -2.27 2.86
N VAL A 41 -12.37 -2.10 2.27
CA VAL A 41 -11.08 -2.50 2.84
C VAL A 41 -10.81 -1.72 4.12
N GLN A 42 -11.02 -0.41 4.14
CA GLN A 42 -10.91 0.39 5.38
C GLN A 42 -11.81 -0.14 6.50
N THR A 43 -13.02 -0.60 6.17
CA THR A 43 -13.96 -1.17 7.14
C THR A 43 -13.43 -2.49 7.70
N PHE A 44 -12.92 -3.36 6.83
CA PHE A 44 -12.25 -4.60 7.23
C PHE A 44 -11.08 -4.30 8.18
N VAL A 45 -10.15 -3.42 7.78
CA VAL A 45 -8.99 -3.06 8.60
C VAL A 45 -9.40 -2.60 9.99
N ASN A 46 -10.34 -1.66 10.08
CA ASN A 46 -10.79 -1.15 11.36
C ASN A 46 -11.47 -2.25 12.20
N MET A 47 -12.25 -3.13 11.59
CA MET A 47 -12.89 -4.24 12.29
C MET A 47 -11.84 -5.20 12.87
N THR A 48 -10.87 -5.61 12.04
CA THR A 48 -9.79 -6.52 12.42
C THR A 48 -8.91 -5.92 13.50
N GLU A 49 -8.52 -4.64 13.41
CA GLU A 49 -7.73 -3.96 14.46
C GLU A 49 -8.49 -3.88 15.80
N ASN A 50 -9.82 -3.72 15.76
CA ASN A 50 -10.64 -3.64 16.98
C ASN A 50 -10.89 -5.02 17.61
N GLN A 51 -11.06 -6.07 16.82
CA GLN A 51 -11.34 -7.42 17.28
C GLN A 51 -10.05 -8.19 17.63
N HIS A 52 -8.99 -7.96 16.86
CA HIS A 52 -7.69 -8.65 16.95
C HIS A 52 -6.53 -7.64 16.92
N PRO A 53 -6.32 -6.86 18.00
CA PRO A 53 -5.25 -5.86 18.05
C PRO A 53 -3.87 -6.47 17.75
N GLY A 54 -3.14 -5.87 16.81
CA GLY A 54 -1.79 -6.30 16.43
C GLY A 54 -1.71 -7.47 15.44
N LEU A 55 -2.86 -8.06 15.05
CA LEU A 55 -2.90 -9.15 14.07
C LEU A 55 -2.34 -8.73 12.70
N LEU A 56 -2.85 -7.63 12.16
CA LEU A 56 -2.40 -7.09 10.87
C LEU A 56 -0.92 -6.69 10.90
N GLU A 57 -0.47 -6.05 11.96
CA GLU A 57 0.95 -5.70 12.12
C GLU A 57 1.83 -6.96 12.16
N THR A 58 1.37 -8.02 12.84
CA THR A 58 2.08 -9.31 12.88
C THR A 58 2.14 -9.94 11.49
N ALA A 59 1.02 -9.98 10.77
CA ALA A 59 0.95 -10.50 9.41
C ALA A 59 1.89 -9.74 8.46
N PHE A 60 1.86 -8.40 8.47
CA PHE A 60 2.74 -7.58 7.62
C PHE A 60 4.22 -7.80 7.92
N ASN A 61 4.58 -7.89 9.20
CA ASN A 61 5.95 -8.16 9.59
C ASN A 61 6.42 -9.56 9.15
N GLN A 62 5.55 -10.56 9.10
CA GLN A 62 5.88 -11.88 8.55
C GLN A 62 6.05 -11.82 7.03
N MET A 63 5.11 -11.19 6.32
CA MET A 63 5.19 -11.01 4.87
C MET A 63 6.46 -10.28 4.43
N ALA A 64 6.86 -9.23 5.15
CA ALA A 64 8.08 -8.48 4.88
C ALA A 64 9.34 -9.35 5.02
N LYS A 65 9.43 -10.14 6.09
CA LYS A 65 10.56 -11.07 6.29
C LYS A 65 10.61 -12.15 5.21
N GLU A 66 9.47 -12.66 4.77
CA GLU A 66 9.37 -13.67 3.72
C GLU A 66 9.77 -13.12 2.35
N ARG A 67 9.39 -11.88 2.03
CA ARG A 67 9.86 -11.15 0.84
C ARG A 67 11.38 -10.94 0.86
N GLU A 68 11.93 -10.48 1.98
CA GLU A 68 13.38 -10.29 2.13
C GLU A 68 14.15 -11.61 1.98
N ALA A 69 13.59 -12.71 2.46
CA ALA A 69 14.19 -14.04 2.32
C ALA A 69 13.97 -14.68 0.94
N GLY A 70 13.07 -14.14 0.11
CA GLY A 70 12.65 -14.76 -1.16
C GLY A 70 11.89 -16.08 -0.97
N ASN A 71 11.28 -16.29 0.21
CA ASN A 71 10.62 -17.53 0.61
C ASN A 71 9.12 -17.25 0.80
N TYR A 72 8.36 -17.31 -0.28
CA TYR A 72 6.91 -17.14 -0.25
C TYR A 72 6.21 -18.47 0.02
N PRO A 73 5.07 -18.47 0.75
CA PRO A 73 4.27 -19.68 0.93
C PRO A 73 3.62 -20.08 -0.41
N ASP A 74 3.38 -21.38 -0.62
CA ASP A 74 2.76 -21.88 -1.85
C ASP A 74 1.35 -21.29 -2.03
N GLU A 75 0.65 -21.05 -0.92
CA GLU A 75 -0.66 -20.42 -0.85
C GLU A 75 -0.66 -18.97 -1.35
N ALA A 76 0.50 -18.30 -1.38
CA ALA A 76 0.64 -16.97 -1.96
C ALA A 76 0.79 -16.97 -3.49
N THR A 77 0.74 -18.14 -4.13
CA THR A 77 0.83 -18.24 -5.59
C THR A 77 -0.51 -18.59 -6.22
N THR A 78 -0.81 -17.94 -7.33
CA THR A 78 -1.98 -18.24 -8.17
C THR A 78 -1.81 -19.58 -8.88
N GLU A 79 -2.89 -20.11 -9.48
CA GLU A 79 -2.84 -21.37 -10.23
C GLU A 79 -1.83 -21.37 -11.39
N ASP A 80 -1.52 -20.20 -11.96
CA ASP A 80 -0.49 -20.01 -13.00
C ASP A 80 0.92 -19.74 -12.43
N GLY A 81 1.10 -19.83 -11.11
CA GLY A 81 2.38 -19.71 -10.42
C GLY A 81 2.87 -18.28 -10.21
N GLN A 82 1.98 -17.28 -10.34
CA GLN A 82 2.33 -15.88 -10.06
C GLN A 82 2.12 -15.57 -8.58
N TYR A 83 3.02 -14.76 -8.02
CA TYR A 83 2.87 -14.30 -6.64
C TYR A 83 1.70 -13.31 -6.51
N SER A 84 0.81 -13.54 -5.54
CA SER A 84 -0.33 -12.69 -5.18
C SER A 84 -0.18 -12.17 -3.77
N LEU A 85 -0.13 -10.84 -3.64
CA LEU A 85 0.00 -10.18 -2.35
C LEU A 85 -1.26 -10.38 -1.48
N ILE A 86 -2.44 -10.39 -2.10
CA ILE A 86 -3.72 -10.65 -1.42
C ILE A 86 -3.73 -12.07 -0.86
N PHE A 87 -3.37 -13.07 -1.66
CA PHE A 87 -3.34 -14.46 -1.19
C PHE A 87 -2.30 -14.66 -0.08
N HIS A 88 -1.16 -13.99 -0.17
CA HIS A 88 -0.19 -13.97 0.91
C HIS A 88 -0.77 -13.35 2.19
N LEU A 89 -1.47 -12.23 2.11
CA LEU A 89 -2.09 -11.62 3.29
C LEU A 89 -3.18 -12.50 3.87
N THR A 90 -4.05 -13.08 3.03
CA THR A 90 -5.10 -14.02 3.42
C THR A 90 -4.51 -15.22 4.17
N SER A 91 -3.48 -15.88 3.62
CA SER A 91 -2.86 -17.03 4.29
C SER A 91 -2.26 -16.67 5.66
N LYS A 92 -1.63 -15.48 5.79
CA LYS A 92 -1.12 -15.03 7.08
C LYS A 92 -2.22 -14.71 8.08
N LEU A 93 -3.35 -14.17 7.63
CA LEU A 93 -4.49 -13.92 8.52
C LEU A 93 -5.09 -15.23 9.01
N ASP A 94 -5.21 -16.23 8.14
CA ASP A 94 -5.78 -17.53 8.50
C ASP A 94 -4.85 -18.29 9.46
N ASP A 95 -3.55 -18.31 9.19
CA ASP A 95 -2.53 -18.95 10.05
C ASP A 95 -2.47 -18.33 11.46
N LEU A 96 -2.70 -17.02 11.56
CA LEU A 96 -2.61 -16.27 12.80
C LEU A 96 -3.94 -16.25 13.59
N THR A 97 -5.04 -16.68 12.97
CA THR A 97 -6.37 -16.68 13.62
C THR A 97 -6.60 -18.01 14.35
N PRO A 98 -6.82 -18.00 15.68
CA PRO A 98 -7.10 -19.24 16.41
C PRO A 98 -8.34 -19.95 15.86
N ALA A 99 -8.28 -21.27 15.70
CA ALA A 99 -9.39 -22.07 15.17
C ALA A 99 -10.72 -21.92 15.93
N GLU A 100 -10.66 -21.49 17.19
CA GLU A 100 -11.84 -21.24 18.03
C GLU A 100 -12.54 -19.90 17.72
N ASN A 101 -11.86 -19.01 17.00
CA ASN A 101 -12.34 -17.71 16.54
C ASN A 101 -12.53 -17.70 15.01
N SER A 102 -12.94 -18.82 14.41
CA SER A 102 -12.99 -19.06 12.95
C SER A 102 -14.03 -18.22 12.19
N HIS A 103 -14.03 -16.91 12.39
CA HIS A 103 -14.41 -16.02 11.32
C HIS A 103 -13.26 -16.06 10.33
N ASP A 104 -13.55 -16.50 9.12
CA ASP A 104 -12.57 -16.58 8.05
C ASP A 104 -12.19 -15.15 7.62
N LEU A 105 -11.16 -14.60 8.26
CA LEU A 105 -10.67 -13.25 8.00
C LEU A 105 -10.11 -13.13 6.58
N GLY A 106 -9.61 -14.24 6.02
CA GLY A 106 -9.25 -14.39 4.63
C GLY A 106 -10.42 -14.10 3.69
N ASP A 107 -11.54 -14.80 3.88
CA ASP A 107 -12.76 -14.61 3.10
C ASP A 107 -13.34 -13.19 3.27
N GLU A 108 -13.30 -12.62 4.47
CA GLU A 108 -13.76 -11.25 4.71
C GLU A 108 -12.91 -10.21 3.99
N LEU A 109 -11.60 -10.42 3.95
CA LEU A 109 -10.67 -9.58 3.20
C LEU A 109 -10.95 -9.67 1.70
N ASP A 110 -11.09 -10.88 1.15
CA ASP A 110 -11.43 -11.08 -0.27
C ASP A 110 -12.77 -10.41 -0.60
N GLN A 111 -13.80 -10.61 0.23
CA GLN A 111 -15.09 -9.96 0.06
C GLN A 111 -14.96 -8.43 0.10
N ALA A 112 -14.12 -7.88 0.98
CA ALA A 112 -13.86 -6.45 1.04
C ALA A 112 -13.21 -5.93 -0.26
N PHE A 113 -12.29 -6.69 -0.86
CA PHE A 113 -11.69 -6.36 -2.16
C PHE A 113 -12.68 -6.44 -3.31
N GLN A 114 -13.43 -7.54 -3.41
CA GLN A 114 -14.46 -7.72 -4.43
C GLN A 114 -15.50 -6.59 -4.35
N SER A 115 -15.89 -6.19 -3.13
CA SER A 115 -16.84 -5.09 -2.92
C SER A 115 -16.30 -3.71 -3.30
N ALA A 116 -14.98 -3.54 -3.41
CA ALA A 116 -14.36 -2.29 -3.87
C ALA A 116 -14.48 -2.10 -5.38
N ILE A 117 -14.63 -3.19 -6.13
CA ILE A 117 -14.73 -3.19 -7.59
C ILE A 117 -16.17 -2.84 -7.97
N PRO A 118 -16.42 -1.70 -8.64
CA PRO A 118 -17.77 -1.36 -9.02
C PRO A 118 -18.30 -2.33 -10.09
N PRO A 119 -19.61 -2.62 -10.11
CA PRO A 119 -20.20 -3.50 -11.12
C PRO A 119 -19.87 -3.01 -12.54
N HIS A 120 -19.36 -3.91 -13.37
CA HIS A 120 -19.02 -3.63 -14.76
C HIS A 120 -19.21 -4.89 -15.62
N GLU A 121 -19.30 -4.69 -16.93
CA GLU A 121 -19.25 -5.81 -17.88
C GLU A 121 -17.84 -6.36 -17.88
N GLU A 122 -17.71 -7.69 -17.94
CA GLU A 122 -16.43 -8.39 -18.04
C GLU A 122 -15.62 -7.84 -19.23
N ASP A 123 -14.57 -7.08 -18.89
CA ASP A 123 -13.61 -6.50 -19.82
C ASP A 123 -12.23 -6.65 -19.19
N ASN A 124 -11.45 -7.59 -19.73
CA ASN A 124 -10.13 -7.96 -19.22
C ASN A 124 -9.21 -6.74 -19.02
N VAL A 125 -9.33 -5.70 -19.87
CA VAL A 125 -8.51 -4.49 -19.74
C VAL A 125 -8.93 -3.65 -18.53
N THR A 126 -10.22 -3.57 -18.24
CA THR A 126 -10.75 -2.87 -17.07
C THR A 126 -10.39 -3.61 -15.80
N GLU A 127 -10.61 -4.93 -15.78
CA GLU A 127 -10.29 -5.80 -14.66
C GLU A 127 -8.80 -5.76 -14.32
N SER A 128 -7.92 -6.00 -15.29
CA SER A 128 -6.46 -5.96 -15.09
C SER A 128 -5.99 -4.63 -14.49
N LYS A 129 -6.57 -3.51 -14.90
CA LYS A 129 -6.21 -2.19 -14.35
C LYS A 129 -6.71 -1.98 -12.93
N LEU A 130 -7.89 -2.49 -12.60
CA LEU A 130 -8.46 -2.41 -11.25
C LEU A 130 -7.66 -3.28 -10.30
N THR A 131 -7.38 -4.54 -10.68
CA THR A 131 -6.55 -5.45 -9.89
C THR A 131 -5.16 -4.85 -9.65
N MET A 132 -4.49 -4.37 -10.70
CA MET A 132 -3.16 -3.78 -10.58
C MET A 132 -3.11 -2.60 -9.60
N ILE A 133 -4.05 -1.65 -9.68
CA ILE A 133 -4.02 -0.49 -8.78
C ILE A 133 -4.43 -0.86 -7.34
N MET A 134 -5.26 -1.90 -7.20
CA MET A 134 -5.61 -2.45 -5.90
C MET A 134 -4.39 -3.11 -5.26
N ASP A 135 -3.67 -3.95 -6.00
CA ASP A 135 -2.45 -4.59 -5.54
C ASP A 135 -1.40 -3.56 -5.10
N ASP A 136 -1.14 -2.53 -5.92
CA ASP A 136 -0.21 -1.45 -5.55
C ASP A 136 -0.61 -0.75 -4.25
N SER A 137 -1.92 -0.51 -4.05
CA SER A 137 -2.46 0.16 -2.86
C SER A 137 -2.30 -0.68 -1.60
N ILE A 138 -2.46 -2.00 -1.72
CA ILE A 138 -2.26 -2.96 -0.64
C ILE A 138 -0.77 -3.09 -0.35
N GLU A 139 0.07 -3.13 -1.38
CA GLU A 139 1.52 -3.20 -1.24
C GLU A 139 2.04 -1.99 -0.45
N ALA A 140 1.59 -0.79 -0.82
CA ALA A 140 1.87 0.43 -0.07
C ALA A 140 1.37 0.37 1.38
N TRP A 141 0.22 -0.25 1.63
CA TRP A 141 -0.34 -0.39 2.97
C TRP A 141 0.40 -1.41 3.84
N ILE A 142 0.93 -2.49 3.26
CA ILE A 142 1.68 -3.52 3.97
C ILE A 142 3.08 -3.03 4.34
N TYR A 143 3.82 -2.47 3.36
CA TYR A 143 5.21 -2.08 3.59
C TYR A 143 5.36 -0.70 4.24
N GLN A 144 4.41 0.23 4.00
CA GLN A 144 4.41 1.57 4.60
C GLN A 144 5.73 2.31 4.42
N ASP A 145 6.41 2.11 3.29
CA ASP A 145 7.65 2.81 2.96
C ASP A 145 7.44 3.88 1.87
N GLY A 146 8.41 4.78 1.75
CA GLY A 146 8.33 5.89 0.81
C GLY A 146 8.21 5.47 -0.65
N TYR A 147 8.81 4.35 -1.04
CA TYR A 147 8.74 3.87 -2.41
C TYR A 147 7.34 3.40 -2.76
N HIS A 148 6.77 2.45 -2.01
CA HIS A 148 5.49 1.84 -2.36
C HIS A 148 4.35 2.85 -2.19
N ILE A 149 4.37 3.70 -1.16
CA ILE A 149 3.37 4.77 -0.97
C ILE A 149 3.37 5.72 -2.16
N SER A 150 4.54 6.28 -2.50
CA SER A 150 4.64 7.23 -3.60
C SER A 150 4.32 6.57 -4.94
N TYR A 151 4.75 5.33 -5.16
CA TYR A 151 4.47 4.57 -6.37
C TYR A 151 2.97 4.32 -6.55
N ALA A 152 2.27 3.78 -5.55
CA ALA A 152 0.84 3.49 -5.64
C ALA A 152 0.02 4.76 -5.92
N LEU A 153 0.28 5.84 -5.18
CA LEU A 153 -0.43 7.11 -5.37
C LEU A 153 -0.07 7.78 -6.69
N TRP A 154 1.18 7.69 -7.14
CA TRP A 154 1.61 8.21 -8.44
C TRP A 154 1.03 7.41 -9.60
N HIS A 155 1.01 6.09 -9.48
CA HIS A 155 0.44 5.20 -10.48
C HIS A 155 -1.07 5.43 -10.63
N TYR A 156 -1.78 5.63 -9.51
CA TYR A 156 -3.17 6.06 -9.53
C TYR A 156 -3.37 7.32 -10.37
N MET A 157 -2.50 8.34 -10.20
CA MET A 157 -2.58 9.60 -10.97
C MET A 157 -2.49 9.37 -12.48
N HIS A 158 -1.69 8.40 -12.95
CA HIS A 158 -1.64 8.03 -14.37
C HIS A 158 -2.88 7.26 -14.82
N MET A 159 -3.32 6.30 -14.00
CA MET A 159 -4.42 5.39 -14.33
C MET A 159 -5.76 6.12 -14.41
N ARG A 160 -5.97 7.15 -13.59
CA ARG A 160 -7.20 7.94 -13.59
C ARG A 160 -7.35 8.87 -14.79
N GLU A 161 -6.32 9.18 -15.58
CA GLU A 161 -6.36 10.28 -16.55
C GLU A 161 -7.11 9.93 -17.84
N GLY A 162 -8.22 10.62 -18.14
CA GLY A 162 -8.98 10.49 -19.40
C GLY A 162 -10.42 9.98 -19.21
N LEU A 163 -11.16 9.78 -20.30
CA LEU A 163 -12.64 9.63 -20.23
C LEU A 163 -13.18 8.19 -20.33
N GLY A 164 -12.33 7.18 -20.55
CA GLY A 164 -12.76 5.79 -20.74
C GLY A 164 -13.38 5.14 -19.50
N LYS A 165 -14.19 4.09 -19.72
CA LYS A 165 -14.93 3.34 -18.69
C LYS A 165 -14.05 2.86 -17.53
N SER A 166 -12.94 2.17 -17.82
CA SER A 166 -11.96 1.72 -16.81
C SER A 166 -11.49 2.83 -15.89
N ARG A 167 -11.22 4.02 -16.43
CA ARG A 167 -10.75 5.18 -15.66
C ARG A 167 -11.82 5.74 -14.74
N GLN A 168 -13.08 5.70 -15.17
CA GLN A 168 -14.20 6.10 -14.32
C GLN A 168 -14.35 5.12 -13.15
N LEU A 169 -14.22 3.81 -13.42
CA LEU A 169 -14.29 2.77 -12.39
C LEU A 169 -13.15 2.89 -11.38
N ILE A 170 -11.92 3.15 -11.81
CA ILE A 170 -10.77 3.40 -10.92
C ILE A 170 -11.03 4.57 -9.97
N ARG A 171 -11.63 5.68 -10.46
CA ARG A 171 -11.99 6.82 -9.59
C ARG A 171 -13.07 6.47 -8.58
N LEU A 172 -13.99 5.57 -8.93
CA LEU A 172 -15.06 5.13 -8.04
C LEU A 172 -14.52 4.16 -6.97
N ALA A 173 -13.63 3.24 -7.35
CA ALA A 173 -13.02 2.26 -6.44
C ALA A 173 -12.12 2.92 -5.39
N LEU A 174 -11.42 4.00 -5.76
CA LEU A 174 -10.41 4.66 -4.91
C LEU A 174 -10.79 6.14 -4.65
N PRO A 175 -11.85 6.41 -3.88
CA PRO A 175 -12.33 7.77 -3.63
C PRO A 175 -11.33 8.63 -2.84
N GLY A 176 -10.53 8.02 -1.95
CA GLY A 176 -9.46 8.72 -1.22
C GLY A 176 -8.39 9.25 -2.17
N CYS A 177 -7.95 8.43 -3.11
CA CYS A 177 -7.02 8.83 -4.17
C CYS A 177 -7.63 9.90 -5.09
N GLU A 178 -8.92 9.83 -5.42
CA GLU A 178 -9.58 10.87 -6.24
C GLU A 178 -9.66 12.22 -5.51
N LYS A 179 -9.81 12.21 -4.18
CA LYS A 179 -9.69 13.44 -3.38
C LYS A 179 -8.26 14.00 -3.44
N LEU A 180 -7.25 13.15 -3.29
CA LEU A 180 -5.84 13.54 -3.42
C LEU A 180 -5.55 14.18 -4.78
N ALA A 181 -6.02 13.57 -5.86
CA ALA A 181 -5.85 14.07 -7.22
C ALA A 181 -6.45 15.47 -7.46
N LYS A 182 -7.39 15.90 -6.61
CA LYS A 182 -8.03 17.23 -6.67
C LYS A 182 -7.28 18.29 -5.86
N VAL A 183 -6.32 17.90 -5.01
CA VAL A 183 -5.48 18.84 -4.27
C VAL A 183 -4.67 19.69 -5.26
N PRO A 184 -4.73 21.04 -5.21
CA PRO A 184 -4.09 21.90 -6.20
C PRO A 184 -2.60 21.63 -6.40
N ASP A 185 -1.85 21.46 -5.31
CA ASP A 185 -0.41 21.21 -5.31
C ASP A 185 -0.08 19.85 -5.99
N VAL A 186 -0.84 18.79 -5.67
CA VAL A 186 -0.71 17.47 -6.32
C VAL A 186 -0.98 17.55 -7.82
N ARG A 187 -2.04 18.28 -8.20
CA ARG A 187 -2.41 18.46 -9.61
C ARG A 187 -1.36 19.24 -10.37
N GLU A 188 -0.76 20.28 -9.76
CA GLU A 188 0.32 21.05 -10.36
C GLU A 188 1.58 20.20 -10.53
N PHE A 189 1.97 19.46 -9.48
CA PHE A 189 3.08 18.51 -9.53
C PHE A 189 2.89 17.50 -10.66
N TYR A 190 1.72 16.87 -10.72
CA TYR A 190 1.39 15.90 -11.77
C TYR A 190 1.51 16.51 -13.17
N LYS A 191 0.94 17.71 -13.40
CA LYS A 191 1.02 18.39 -14.71
C LYS A 191 2.46 18.66 -15.14
N LYS A 192 3.35 19.05 -14.23
CA LYS A 192 4.76 19.35 -14.53
C LYS A 192 5.58 18.10 -14.88
N ARG A 193 5.21 16.96 -14.30
CA ARG A 193 5.94 15.69 -14.38
C ARG A 193 5.23 14.66 -15.27
N LYS A 194 4.09 15.01 -15.88
CA LYS A 194 3.29 14.15 -16.74
C LYS A 194 4.12 13.74 -17.97
N GLY A 195 4.45 12.45 -18.05
CA GLY A 195 5.29 11.89 -19.10
C GLY A 195 6.69 11.44 -18.64
N GLU A 196 7.10 11.77 -17.41
CA GLU A 196 8.25 11.11 -16.80
C GLU A 196 7.92 9.64 -16.48
N ASN A 197 8.95 8.79 -16.45
CA ASN A 197 8.78 7.37 -16.13
C ASN A 197 8.14 7.22 -14.73
N PRO A 198 7.01 6.50 -14.60
CA PRO A 198 6.32 6.31 -13.32
C PRO A 198 7.16 5.56 -12.27
N THR A 199 8.20 4.81 -12.67
CA THR A 199 9.13 4.14 -11.75
C THR A 199 10.39 4.95 -11.46
N SER A 200 10.46 6.21 -11.89
CA SER A 200 11.61 7.08 -11.63
C SER A 200 11.73 7.39 -10.14
N LEU A 201 12.77 6.86 -9.48
CA LEU A 201 13.04 7.10 -8.05
C LEU A 201 13.07 8.59 -7.69
N ARG A 202 13.61 9.44 -8.57
CA ARG A 202 13.62 10.89 -8.37
C ARG A 202 12.20 11.47 -8.31
N VAL A 203 11.34 11.07 -9.25
CA VAL A 203 9.94 11.57 -9.30
C VAL A 203 9.17 11.07 -8.10
N LEU A 204 9.32 9.79 -7.76
CA LEU A 204 8.69 9.17 -6.61
C LEU A 204 9.12 9.85 -5.30
N LYS A 205 10.41 10.17 -5.16
CA LYS A 205 10.93 10.92 -4.03
C LYS A 205 10.36 12.32 -3.92
N ASP A 206 10.47 13.10 -5.00
CA ASP A 206 9.93 14.46 -5.02
C ASP A 206 8.41 14.47 -4.75
N PHE A 207 7.71 13.40 -5.15
CA PHE A 207 6.28 13.23 -4.89
C PHE A 207 6.01 12.86 -3.44
N MET A 208 6.80 11.97 -2.83
CA MET A 208 6.67 11.63 -1.41
C MET A 208 6.93 12.85 -0.52
N ASP A 209 7.98 13.63 -0.81
CA ASP A 209 8.29 14.87 -0.09
C ASP A 209 7.10 15.85 -0.13
N LEU A 210 6.41 15.94 -1.28
CA LEU A 210 5.18 16.72 -1.40
C LEU A 210 4.05 16.16 -0.53
N LEU A 211 3.86 14.84 -0.53
CA LEU A 211 2.80 14.18 0.25
C LEU A 211 2.98 14.39 1.75
N GLU A 212 4.20 14.23 2.26
CA GLU A 212 4.52 14.49 3.68
C GLU A 212 4.27 15.94 4.06
N TRP A 213 4.70 16.88 3.21
CA TRP A 213 4.46 18.30 3.45
C TRP A 213 2.96 18.64 3.47
N LEU A 214 2.18 18.10 2.53
CA LEU A 214 0.73 18.30 2.51
C LEU A 214 0.05 17.74 3.75
N ASP A 215 0.53 16.61 4.25
CA ASP A 215 0.01 15.98 5.47
C ASP A 215 0.36 16.81 6.71
N TYR A 216 1.62 17.23 6.83
CA TYR A 216 2.11 18.10 7.89
C TYR A 216 1.34 19.43 7.97
N GLU A 217 1.02 20.03 6.83
CA GLU A 217 0.23 21.26 6.73
C GLU A 217 -1.30 21.02 6.88
N ASN A 218 -1.73 19.80 7.25
CA ASN A 218 -3.13 19.37 7.37
C ASN A 218 -3.96 19.56 6.10
N LYS A 219 -3.35 19.69 4.93
CA LYS A 219 -4.06 19.85 3.65
C LYS A 219 -4.77 18.57 3.20
N LEU A 220 -4.46 17.43 3.82
CA LEU A 220 -5.05 16.12 3.53
C LEU A 220 -6.15 15.70 4.54
N GLU A 221 -6.54 16.55 5.49
CA GLU A 221 -7.54 16.25 6.53
C GLU A 221 -8.94 15.88 5.99
N HIS A 222 -9.26 16.27 4.77
CA HIS A 222 -10.54 15.96 4.13
C HIS A 222 -10.57 14.53 3.53
N ILE A 223 -9.41 13.88 3.51
CA ILE A 223 -9.18 12.49 3.12
C ILE A 223 -9.00 11.67 4.41
N MET A 224 -9.95 11.75 5.34
CA MET A 224 -9.90 10.95 6.56
C MET A 224 -10.76 9.69 6.40
N ILE A 225 -10.33 8.62 7.08
CA ILE A 225 -11.09 7.38 7.22
C ILE A 225 -12.44 7.75 7.84
N ALA A 226 -13.54 7.39 7.18
CA ALA A 226 -14.86 7.63 7.75
C ALA A 226 -14.95 6.88 9.09
N PRO A 227 -15.44 7.51 10.17
CA PRO A 227 -15.61 6.81 11.44
C PRO A 227 -16.51 5.60 11.22
N VAL A 228 -16.07 4.42 11.67
CA VAL A 228 -16.85 3.18 11.57
C VAL A 228 -18.23 3.42 12.17
N PRO A 229 -19.33 3.21 11.41
CA PRO A 229 -20.66 3.29 11.99
C PRO A 229 -20.74 2.24 13.09
N ARG A 230 -20.86 2.67 14.36
CA ARG A 230 -21.11 1.73 15.46
C ARG A 230 -22.38 0.95 15.12
N ARG A 231 -22.27 -0.37 14.91
CA ARG A 231 -23.46 -1.24 14.80
C ARG A 231 -24.32 -0.94 16.01
N LYS A 232 -25.55 -0.44 15.79
CA LYS A 232 -26.52 -0.30 16.88
C LYS A 232 -26.67 -1.70 17.46
N ALA A 233 -26.34 -1.86 18.73
CA ALA A 233 -26.54 -3.12 19.43
C ALA A 233 -27.99 -3.55 19.17
N PHE A 234 -28.16 -4.70 18.53
CA PHE A 234 -29.46 -5.34 18.45
C PHE A 234 -29.91 -5.59 19.90
N LYS A 235 -30.95 -4.89 20.30
CA LYS A 235 -31.60 -5.07 21.60
C LYS A 235 -32.54 -6.27 21.55
#